data_AF-A0A536KR37-F1
#
_entry.id   AF-A0A536KR37-F1
#
_cell.length_a   1.000
_cell.length_b   1.000
_cell.length_c   1.000
_cell.angle_alpha   90.00
_cell.angle_beta   90.00
_cell.angle_gamma   90.00
#
_symmetry.space_group_name_H-M   'P 1'
#
loop_
_entity.id
_entity.type
_entity.pdbx_description
1 polymer ?
#
loop_
_entity_poly.entity_id
_entity_poly.type
_entity_poly.pdbx_seq_one_letter_code
_entity_poly.pdbx_strand_id
1 'polypeptide(L)'
;MPATSSSGHGGSLASSRRPWKTRWRKHWRGIESPGPRIPATPTAPGRSPLPEARDVLARRLRRQAAWCSELGSPLYASLLESAADDLQLGGPVWEVLEGFDDEPGTAALALRFMGAVHRLVLDETLPELARHYPSTGGEGDASATWPAFKRAVVDQRAKLRDLLGAGCQTNEVGRSAALLGGFLEVAHRTHLPLRILEIGASAGLNLRWDRYRYESSEGAWGDETSEVRFVHSFEIPPAMNRSAAVVERKGCDLQPVDPTSVEGALTLRSFIWADQLGRLALLDGAIQVASDLPIEVEALDAADFLQRELATRAEGVATVVYHSVFMQYVDEAGHERLEAAIAGARQRASPHAPVYHLRLEPGARTEARFEVRLDDQLLGTSLAHGTGVRWLEDSSQQ
;
A
#
# COMPACT_ATOMS: atom_id res chain seq x y z
N MET A 1 -3.71 11.93 -69.65
CA MET A 1 -4.78 12.79 -70.24
C MET A 1 -5.95 12.77 -69.25
N PRO A 2 -6.53 13.92 -68.93
CA PRO A 2 -6.48 14.59 -67.62
C PRO A 2 -7.75 14.33 -66.78
N ALA A 3 -7.72 14.33 -65.43
CA ALA A 3 -7.53 15.46 -64.49
C ALA A 3 -8.57 16.59 -64.64
N THR A 4 -9.43 16.78 -63.63
CA THR A 4 -9.55 18.06 -62.90
C THR A 4 -10.32 17.88 -61.58
N SER A 5 -9.77 18.58 -60.59
CA SER A 5 -10.01 18.71 -59.15
C SER A 5 -11.24 19.51 -58.71
N SER A 6 -11.68 19.29 -57.46
CA SER A 6 -12.04 20.32 -56.45
C SER A 6 -12.49 19.60 -55.15
N SER A 7 -11.63 19.48 -54.12
CA SER A 7 -11.39 20.36 -52.96
C SER A 7 -12.57 20.47 -51.96
N GLY A 8 -12.37 20.00 -50.71
CA GLY A 8 -13.31 20.35 -49.63
C GLY A 8 -13.25 19.57 -48.32
N HIS A 9 -12.22 19.84 -47.49
CA HIS A 9 -12.26 19.93 -46.03
C HIS A 9 -12.74 18.73 -45.17
N GLY A 10 -11.75 18.08 -44.54
CA GLY A 10 -11.95 17.21 -43.38
C GLY A 10 -12.27 18.01 -42.12
N GLY A 11 -13.38 17.64 -41.47
CA GLY A 11 -13.78 18.13 -40.16
C GLY A 11 -13.53 17.07 -39.09
N SER A 12 -12.62 17.39 -38.17
CA SER A 12 -12.33 16.64 -36.95
C SER A 12 -13.53 16.68 -35.99
N LEU A 13 -14.00 15.51 -35.54
CA LEU A 13 -15.05 15.37 -34.53
C LEU A 13 -14.43 15.47 -33.13
N ALA A 14 -14.29 16.71 -32.64
CA ALA A 14 -14.00 16.98 -31.24
C ALA A 14 -15.30 16.86 -30.42
N SER A 15 -15.38 15.81 -29.60
CA SER A 15 -16.41 15.59 -28.59
C SER A 15 -16.31 16.67 -27.50
N SER A 16 -17.18 17.67 -27.55
CA SER A 16 -17.34 18.69 -26.51
C SER A 16 -18.15 18.13 -25.32
N ARG A 17 -17.47 17.68 -24.25
CA ARG A 17 -18.12 17.45 -22.96
C ARG A 17 -17.95 18.69 -22.08
N ARG A 18 -19.07 19.33 -21.74
CA ARG A 18 -19.15 20.50 -20.85
C ARG A 18 -18.88 20.09 -19.39
N PRO A 19 -18.27 20.94 -18.56
CA PRO A 19 -18.14 20.68 -17.13
C PRO A 19 -19.44 21.02 -16.39
N TRP A 20 -19.96 20.03 -15.68
CA TRP A 20 -20.95 20.15 -14.62
C TRP A 20 -20.47 21.10 -13.52
N LYS A 21 -21.27 22.14 -13.24
CA LYS A 21 -21.15 23.02 -12.06
C LYS A 21 -22.32 22.72 -11.15
N THR A 22 -22.07 22.19 -9.96
CA THR A 22 -23.11 22.02 -8.94
C THR A 22 -22.87 23.02 -7.80
N ARG A 23 -23.77 24.00 -7.73
CA ARG A 23 -23.88 25.00 -6.65
C ARG A 23 -24.42 24.33 -5.38
N TRP A 24 -23.68 24.42 -4.29
CA TRP A 24 -24.13 24.01 -2.97
C TRP A 24 -25.15 25.01 -2.40
N ARG A 25 -26.31 24.52 -1.96
CA ARG A 25 -27.26 25.27 -1.13
C ARG A 25 -26.95 25.01 0.35
N LYS A 26 -26.71 26.09 1.10
CA LYS A 26 -26.81 26.12 2.56
C LYS A 26 -28.29 25.97 2.96
N HIS A 27 -28.61 25.13 3.94
CA HIS A 27 -29.49 25.46 5.06
C HIS A 27 -29.41 24.42 6.19
N TRP A 28 -29.33 24.97 7.40
CA TRP A 28 -29.24 24.35 8.72
C TRP A 28 -30.61 23.95 9.28
N ARG A 29 -30.60 23.01 10.25
CA ARG A 29 -31.34 22.93 11.55
C ARG A 29 -30.99 21.53 12.12
N GLY A 30 -30.37 21.31 13.28
CA GLY A 30 -30.49 21.97 14.57
C GLY A 30 -31.41 21.15 15.48
N ILE A 31 -30.89 20.14 16.19
CA ILE A 31 -31.50 19.56 17.41
C ILE A 31 -30.37 19.24 18.40
N GLU A 32 -30.26 20.07 19.43
CA GLU A 32 -29.52 19.78 20.66
C GLU A 32 -30.37 18.91 21.59
N SER A 33 -29.72 18.01 22.34
CA SER A 33 -30.25 17.48 23.59
C SER A 33 -29.09 17.32 24.59
N PRO A 34 -29.26 17.73 25.87
CA PRO A 34 -28.15 17.88 26.79
C PRO A 34 -27.84 16.55 27.50
N GLY A 35 -26.67 15.97 27.23
CA GLY A 35 -26.09 14.89 28.04
C GLY A 35 -25.40 15.44 29.30
N PRO A 36 -25.26 14.64 30.37
CA PRO A 36 -24.69 15.08 31.64
C PRO A 36 -23.21 15.46 31.51
N ARG A 37 -22.82 16.58 32.14
CA ARG A 37 -21.43 17.07 32.17
C ARG A 37 -20.56 16.11 33.01
N ILE A 38 -19.62 15.44 32.36
CA ILE A 38 -18.52 14.73 33.01
C ILE A 38 -17.50 15.79 33.47
N PRO A 39 -17.01 15.76 34.71
CA PRO A 39 -16.00 16.71 35.17
C PRO A 39 -14.69 16.50 34.40
N ALA A 40 -14.11 17.59 33.90
CA ALA A 40 -12.84 17.56 33.18
C ALA A 40 -11.72 17.05 34.10
N THR A 41 -10.99 16.03 33.63
CA THR A 41 -9.73 15.58 34.22
C THR A 41 -8.73 16.75 34.22
N PRO A 42 -8.02 17.03 35.33
CA PRO A 42 -7.02 18.09 35.36
C PRO A 42 -5.98 17.84 34.26
N THR A 43 -5.86 18.79 33.34
CA THR A 43 -4.81 18.81 32.33
C THR A 43 -3.48 18.97 33.08
N ALA A 44 -2.59 17.99 32.95
CA ALA A 44 -1.24 18.09 33.46
C ALA A 44 -0.58 19.37 32.88
N PRO A 45 0.21 20.12 33.67
CA PRO A 45 0.90 21.30 33.15
C PRO A 45 1.86 20.86 32.04
N GLY A 46 1.77 21.53 30.89
CA GLY A 46 2.59 21.26 29.71
C GLY A 46 4.07 21.22 30.08
N ARG A 47 4.66 20.02 30.02
CA ARG A 47 6.11 19.86 30.07
C ARG A 47 6.65 20.49 28.79
N SER A 48 7.52 21.49 28.92
CA SER A 48 8.43 21.84 27.82
C SER A 48 9.10 20.54 27.36
N PRO A 49 9.07 20.21 26.07
CA PRO A 49 9.54 18.92 25.60
C PRO A 49 11.03 18.77 25.89
N LEU A 50 11.41 17.60 26.39
CA LEU A 50 12.82 17.27 26.60
C LEU A 50 13.50 17.20 25.22
N PRO A 51 14.70 17.77 25.04
CA PRO A 51 15.48 17.68 23.79
C PRO A 51 15.55 16.25 23.19
N GLU A 52 15.49 15.24 24.06
CA GLU A 52 15.47 13.82 23.71
C GLU A 52 14.31 13.40 22.79
N ALA A 53 13.08 13.89 23.04
CA ALA A 53 11.91 13.53 22.23
C ALA A 53 12.02 14.06 20.79
N ARG A 54 12.53 15.30 20.65
CA ARG A 54 12.82 15.91 19.34
C ARG A 54 13.86 15.10 18.57
N ASP A 55 14.93 14.71 19.26
CA ASP A 55 15.98 13.92 18.63
C ASP A 55 15.51 12.53 18.19
N VAL A 56 14.62 11.88 18.97
CA VAL A 56 13.99 10.61 18.58
C VAL A 56 13.19 10.78 17.28
N LEU A 57 12.29 11.76 17.22
CA LEU A 57 11.44 11.98 16.04
C LEU A 57 12.26 12.41 14.82
N ALA A 58 13.26 13.29 14.99
CA ALA A 58 14.15 13.71 13.92
C ALA A 58 14.92 12.51 13.34
N ARG A 59 15.44 11.61 14.18
CA ARG A 59 16.09 10.37 13.70
C ARG A 59 15.16 9.47 12.90
N ARG A 60 13.88 9.39 13.27
CA ARG A 60 12.86 8.62 12.52
C ARG A 60 12.60 9.23 11.15
N LEU A 61 12.45 10.56 11.07
CA LEU A 61 12.28 11.28 9.80
C LEU A 61 13.48 11.07 8.88
N ARG A 62 14.72 11.22 9.39
CA ARG A 62 15.95 10.98 8.60
C ARG A 62 16.11 9.53 8.15
N ARG A 63 15.74 8.56 8.99
CA ARG A 63 15.73 7.15 8.60
C ARG A 63 14.75 6.93 7.43
N GLN A 64 13.57 7.52 7.48
CA GLN A 64 12.62 7.43 6.38
C GLN A 64 13.13 8.16 5.12
N ALA A 65 13.82 9.29 5.29
CA ALA A 65 14.45 10.03 4.19
C ALA A 65 15.48 9.17 3.44
N ALA A 66 16.33 8.44 4.18
CA ALA A 66 17.29 7.51 3.61
C ALA A 66 16.61 6.43 2.76
N TRP A 67 15.54 5.81 3.27
CA TRP A 67 14.75 4.85 2.50
C TRP A 67 14.08 5.47 1.27
N CYS A 68 13.55 6.69 1.36
CA CYS A 68 12.99 7.38 0.20
C CYS A 68 14.06 7.65 -0.87
N SER A 69 15.27 8.03 -0.46
CA SER A 69 16.39 8.24 -1.38
C SER A 69 16.78 6.93 -2.09
N GLU A 70 16.97 5.85 -1.33
CA GLU A 70 17.35 4.54 -1.87
C GLU A 70 16.29 3.95 -2.80
N LEU A 71 15.01 4.16 -2.48
CA LEU A 71 13.88 3.64 -3.24
C LEU A 71 13.37 4.59 -4.33
N GLY A 72 14.12 5.64 -4.65
CA GLY A 72 13.88 6.52 -5.80
C GLY A 72 12.79 7.57 -5.61
N SER A 73 12.81 8.27 -4.47
CA SER A 73 11.99 9.46 -4.22
C SER A 73 12.82 10.62 -3.67
N PRO A 74 13.51 11.36 -4.55
CA PRO A 74 14.29 12.52 -4.15
C PRO A 74 13.44 13.61 -3.48
N LEU A 75 12.17 13.75 -3.87
CA LEU A 75 11.26 14.74 -3.27
C LEU A 75 11.01 14.41 -1.80
N TYR A 76 10.59 13.18 -1.49
CA TYR A 76 10.27 12.82 -0.11
C TYR A 76 11.52 12.76 0.75
N ALA A 77 12.65 12.27 0.20
CA ALA A 77 13.92 12.27 0.92
C ALA A 77 14.29 13.69 1.39
N SER A 78 14.27 14.67 0.49
CA SER A 78 14.64 16.04 0.83
C SER A 78 13.62 16.75 1.74
N LEU A 79 12.32 16.51 1.55
CA LEU A 79 11.29 17.05 2.44
C LEU A 79 11.39 16.49 3.86
N LEU A 80 11.69 15.19 4.01
CA LEU A 80 11.86 14.55 5.31
C LEU A 80 13.13 15.02 6.04
N GLU A 81 14.25 15.23 5.34
CA GLU A 81 15.45 15.85 5.92
C GLU A 81 15.14 17.27 6.41
N SER A 82 14.49 18.08 5.57
CA SER A 82 14.09 19.45 5.93
C SER A 82 13.11 19.48 7.11
N ALA A 83 12.19 18.51 7.17
CA ALA A 83 11.27 18.34 8.28
C ALA A 83 11.99 17.93 9.58
N ALA A 84 13.03 17.10 9.49
CA ALA A 84 13.84 16.73 10.65
C ALA A 84 14.60 17.94 11.21
N ASP A 85 15.20 18.76 10.34
CA ASP A 85 15.91 19.98 10.74
C ASP A 85 14.96 20.99 11.40
N ASP A 86 13.78 21.22 10.80
CA ASP A 86 12.74 22.08 11.36
C ASP A 86 12.28 21.59 12.74
N LEU A 87 12.03 20.29 12.88
CA LEU A 87 11.60 19.67 14.12
C LEU A 87 12.65 19.83 15.23
N GLN A 88 13.94 19.65 14.94
CA GLN A 88 15.01 19.83 15.94
C GLN A 88 15.09 21.28 16.44
N LEU A 89 14.84 22.25 15.56
CA LEU A 89 14.76 23.67 15.92
C LEU A 89 13.47 24.05 16.65
N GLY A 90 12.54 23.09 16.85
CA GLY A 90 11.23 23.33 17.47
C GLY A 90 10.24 24.06 16.57
N GLY A 91 10.38 23.90 15.25
CA GLY A 91 9.51 24.49 14.25
C GLY A 91 8.15 23.79 14.10
N PRO A 92 7.33 24.19 13.11
CA PRO A 92 5.98 23.69 12.90
C PRO A 92 5.84 22.16 12.81
N VAL A 93 6.86 21.45 12.31
CA VAL A 93 6.82 19.99 12.25
C VAL A 93 6.79 19.39 13.66
N TRP A 94 7.51 19.97 14.63
CA TRP A 94 7.44 19.55 16.02
C TRP A 94 6.01 19.70 16.59
N GLU A 95 5.34 20.82 16.31
CA GLU A 95 3.98 21.09 16.83
C GLU A 95 2.92 20.09 16.30
N VAL A 96 3.18 19.48 15.14
CA VAL A 96 2.34 18.41 14.59
C VAL A 96 2.69 17.05 15.20
N LEU A 97 3.99 16.75 15.36
CA LEU A 97 4.45 15.41 15.75
C LEU A 97 4.67 15.22 17.26
N GLU A 98 4.58 16.28 18.07
CA GLU A 98 4.70 16.16 19.52
C GLU A 98 3.58 15.27 20.10
N GLY A 99 3.99 14.35 20.99
CA GLY A 99 3.13 13.34 21.60
C GLY A 99 3.10 11.99 20.88
N PHE A 100 3.84 11.84 19.76
CA PHE A 100 3.96 10.58 19.01
C PHE A 100 5.35 9.91 19.18
N ASP A 101 6.20 10.45 20.05
CA ASP A 101 7.57 9.97 20.27
C ASP A 101 7.66 8.58 20.90
N ASP A 102 6.67 8.20 21.70
CA ASP A 102 6.57 6.89 22.35
C ASP A 102 6.00 5.79 21.46
N GLU A 103 5.44 6.12 20.28
CA GLU A 103 4.91 5.11 19.39
C GLU A 103 6.02 4.19 18.84
N PRO A 104 5.74 2.90 18.59
CA PRO A 104 6.73 2.00 18.01
C PRO A 104 7.10 2.43 16.59
N GLY A 105 8.30 2.08 16.13
CA GLY A 105 8.75 2.39 14.77
C GLY A 105 7.84 1.83 13.68
N THR A 106 7.18 0.71 13.97
CA THR A 106 6.20 0.05 13.09
C THR A 106 4.95 0.90 12.84
N ALA A 107 4.65 1.87 13.71
CA ALA A 107 3.58 2.85 13.49
C ALA A 107 3.87 3.80 12.31
N ALA A 108 5.07 3.77 11.72
CA ALA A 108 5.42 4.47 10.48
C ALA A 108 5.04 5.96 10.47
N LEU A 109 5.27 6.66 11.59
CA LEU A 109 4.85 8.05 11.80
C LEU A 109 5.30 8.99 10.66
N ALA A 110 6.54 8.85 10.18
CA ALA A 110 7.06 9.65 9.07
C ALA A 110 6.23 9.48 7.78
N LEU A 111 5.82 8.24 7.46
CA LEU A 111 4.96 7.97 6.31
C LEU A 111 3.53 8.46 6.52
N ARG A 112 2.97 8.32 7.73
CA ARG A 112 1.65 8.91 8.06
C ARG A 112 1.66 10.43 7.91
N PHE A 113 2.71 11.09 8.38
CA PHE A 113 2.85 12.54 8.24
C PHE A 113 2.91 12.97 6.76
N MET A 114 3.78 12.34 5.97
CA MET A 114 3.89 12.66 4.54
C MET A 114 2.61 12.30 3.77
N GLY A 115 1.96 11.18 4.11
CA GLY A 115 0.68 10.76 3.54
C GLY A 115 -0.46 11.72 3.89
N ALA A 116 -0.52 12.23 5.12
CA ALA A 116 -1.50 13.23 5.54
C ALA A 116 -1.34 14.54 4.74
N VAL A 117 -0.10 15.00 4.52
CA VAL A 117 0.13 16.18 3.67
C VAL A 117 -0.26 15.90 2.22
N HIS A 118 0.14 14.74 1.67
CA HIS A 118 -0.19 14.37 0.29
C HIS A 118 -1.70 14.22 0.08
N ARG A 119 -2.44 13.71 1.08
CA ARG A 119 -3.90 13.66 1.06
C ARG A 119 -4.51 15.05 0.89
N LEU A 120 -4.04 16.04 1.65
CA LEU A 120 -4.50 17.43 1.55
C LEU A 120 -4.06 18.12 0.24
N VAL A 121 -3.02 17.61 -0.42
CA VAL A 121 -2.66 18.03 -1.78
C VAL A 121 -3.64 17.45 -2.80
N LEU A 122 -3.93 16.15 -2.70
CA LEU A 122 -4.82 15.42 -3.62
C LEU A 122 -6.29 15.84 -3.50
N ASP A 123 -6.75 16.26 -2.32
CA ASP A 123 -8.12 16.75 -2.10
C ASP A 123 -8.31 18.26 -2.40
N GLU A 124 -7.30 18.88 -3.02
CA GLU A 124 -7.26 20.31 -3.40
C GLU A 124 -7.26 21.31 -2.22
N THR A 125 -7.10 20.86 -0.97
CA THR A 125 -6.95 21.75 0.20
C THR A 125 -5.67 22.60 0.12
N LEU A 126 -4.61 22.09 -0.50
CA LEU A 126 -3.30 22.73 -0.60
C LEU A 126 -2.90 23.05 -2.07
N PRO A 127 -3.63 23.94 -2.77
CA PRO A 127 -3.42 24.19 -4.20
C PRO A 127 -2.07 24.85 -4.52
N GLU A 128 -1.46 25.54 -3.56
CA GLU A 128 -0.11 26.08 -3.73
C GLU A 128 0.94 24.97 -3.67
N LEU A 129 0.84 24.05 -2.71
CA LEU A 129 1.75 22.91 -2.58
C LEU A 129 1.59 21.92 -3.75
N ALA A 130 0.37 21.76 -4.26
CA ALA A 130 0.08 20.91 -5.42
C ALA A 130 0.93 21.25 -6.67
N ARG A 131 1.32 22.52 -6.86
CA ARG A 131 2.19 22.94 -7.97
C ARG A 131 3.59 22.33 -7.92
N HIS A 132 3.98 21.80 -6.77
CA HIS A 132 5.27 21.20 -6.55
C HIS A 132 5.22 19.66 -6.52
N TYR A 133 4.03 19.06 -6.39
CA TYR A 133 3.85 17.61 -6.28
C TYR A 133 3.65 16.98 -7.67
N PRO A 134 4.53 16.08 -8.13
CA PRO A 134 4.39 15.47 -9.45
C PRO A 134 3.09 14.69 -9.64
N SER A 135 2.55 14.09 -8.58
CA SER A 135 1.24 13.41 -8.56
C SER A 135 0.07 14.30 -8.98
N THR A 136 0.22 15.62 -8.87
CA THR A 136 -0.74 16.64 -9.33
C THR A 136 -0.21 17.47 -10.50
N GLY A 137 0.83 17.00 -11.18
CA GLY A 137 1.46 17.66 -12.34
C GLY A 137 2.49 18.74 -11.99
N GLY A 138 2.95 18.79 -10.73
CA GLY A 138 4.00 19.69 -10.28
C GLY A 138 5.41 19.26 -10.66
N GLU A 139 6.39 20.16 -10.47
CA GLU A 139 7.76 19.99 -10.96
C GLU A 139 8.61 19.00 -10.13
N GLY A 140 8.30 18.80 -8.84
CA GLY A 140 9.05 17.91 -7.96
C GLY A 140 10.40 18.45 -7.45
N ASP A 141 10.71 19.74 -7.63
CA ASP A 141 11.90 20.35 -7.03
C ASP A 141 11.71 20.52 -5.51
N ALA A 142 12.41 19.70 -4.73
CA ALA A 142 12.29 19.68 -3.28
C ALA A 142 12.70 21.01 -2.62
N SER A 143 13.72 21.71 -3.14
CA SER A 143 14.18 22.98 -2.57
C SER A 143 13.11 24.05 -2.71
N ALA A 144 12.47 24.11 -3.87
CA ALA A 144 11.33 24.98 -4.13
C ALA A 144 10.05 24.54 -3.37
N THR A 145 9.90 23.23 -3.10
CA THR A 145 8.73 22.67 -2.41
C THR A 145 8.72 22.99 -0.92
N TRP A 146 9.88 22.97 -0.25
CA TRP A 146 9.96 23.07 1.21
C TRP A 146 9.27 24.30 1.81
N PRO A 147 9.43 25.54 1.29
CA PRO A 147 8.72 26.71 1.82
C PRO A 147 7.19 26.56 1.80
N ALA A 148 6.64 26.02 0.71
CA ALA A 148 5.20 25.77 0.59
C ALA A 148 4.75 24.64 1.52
N PHE A 149 5.56 23.59 1.65
CA PHE A 149 5.30 22.46 2.55
C PHE A 149 5.25 22.93 4.01
N LYS A 150 6.26 23.68 4.46
CA LYS A 150 6.32 24.22 5.83
C LYS A 150 5.14 25.14 6.14
N ARG A 151 4.71 25.98 5.19
CA ARG A 151 3.50 26.80 5.35
C ARG A 151 2.24 25.94 5.46
N ALA A 152 2.10 24.90 4.65
CA ALA A 152 0.99 23.96 4.75
C ALA A 152 0.92 23.26 6.12
N VAL A 153 2.08 22.89 6.69
CA VAL A 153 2.18 22.32 8.06
C VAL A 153 1.66 23.28 9.11
N VAL A 154 2.00 24.58 9.00
CA VAL A 154 1.48 25.63 9.88
C VAL A 154 -0.04 25.77 9.73
N ASP A 155 -0.51 25.95 8.49
CA ASP A 155 -1.90 26.30 8.20
C ASP A 155 -2.88 25.15 8.46
N GLN A 156 -2.43 23.89 8.31
CA GLN A 156 -3.26 22.69 8.44
C GLN A 156 -2.92 21.87 9.70
N ARG A 157 -2.21 22.45 10.69
CA ARG A 157 -1.74 21.74 11.89
C ARG A 157 -2.79 20.82 12.53
N ALA A 158 -3.99 21.34 12.79
CA ALA A 158 -5.06 20.58 13.43
C ALA A 158 -5.49 19.38 12.57
N LYS A 159 -5.74 19.60 11.27
CA LYS A 159 -6.12 18.53 10.35
C LYS A 159 -5.03 17.47 10.19
N LEU A 160 -3.76 17.89 10.13
CA LEU A 160 -2.64 16.97 10.05
C LEU A 160 -2.57 16.09 11.30
N ARG A 161 -2.75 16.67 12.51
CA ARG A 161 -2.82 15.89 13.75
C ARG A 161 -3.99 14.91 13.77
N ASP A 162 -5.16 15.30 13.27
CA ASP A 162 -6.33 14.41 13.17
C ASP A 162 -6.04 13.23 12.22
N LEU A 163 -5.43 13.49 11.06
CA LEU A 163 -5.07 12.47 10.08
C LEU A 163 -3.98 11.51 10.58
N LEU A 164 -3.08 11.97 11.45
CA LEU A 164 -2.07 11.11 12.07
C LEU A 164 -2.67 10.03 12.98
N GLY A 165 -3.91 10.18 13.45
CA GLY A 165 -4.59 9.16 14.24
C GLY A 165 -4.94 7.88 13.45
N ALA A 166 -4.95 7.94 12.11
CA ALA A 166 -5.19 6.77 11.27
C ALA A 166 -3.90 5.94 11.07
N GLY A 167 -4.03 4.63 10.88
CA GLY A 167 -2.89 3.76 10.57
C GLY A 167 -2.26 4.04 9.21
N CYS A 168 -0.99 3.66 9.04
CA CYS A 168 -0.33 3.70 7.73
C CYS A 168 -0.92 2.63 6.80
N GLN A 169 -1.24 2.97 5.56
CA GLN A 169 -1.75 2.00 4.58
C GLN A 169 -0.61 1.47 3.72
N THR A 170 -0.31 0.17 3.85
CA THR A 170 0.79 -0.50 3.15
C THR A 170 0.30 -1.44 2.04
N ASN A 171 -0.66 -0.98 1.24
CA ASN A 171 -1.22 -1.75 0.14
C ASN A 171 -0.44 -1.53 -1.17
N GLU A 172 0.75 -2.11 -1.24
CA GLU A 172 1.62 -2.01 -2.41
C GLU A 172 1.28 -3.07 -3.47
N VAL A 173 0.72 -2.63 -4.59
CA VAL A 173 0.32 -3.47 -5.74
C VAL A 173 1.53 -4.18 -6.35
N GLY A 174 2.70 -3.54 -6.36
CA GLY A 174 3.94 -4.11 -6.88
C GLY A 174 4.35 -5.44 -6.23
N ARG A 175 3.95 -5.68 -4.97
CA ARG A 175 4.28 -6.93 -4.26
C ARG A 175 3.63 -8.17 -4.90
N SER A 176 2.57 -8.00 -5.70
CA SER A 176 2.04 -9.07 -6.54
C SER A 176 3.10 -9.66 -7.48
N ALA A 177 4.02 -8.84 -8.01
CA ALA A 177 5.10 -9.32 -8.88
C ALA A 177 6.09 -10.24 -8.13
N ALA A 178 6.40 -9.92 -6.88
CA ALA A 178 7.27 -10.76 -6.05
C ALA A 178 6.58 -12.08 -5.66
N LEU A 179 5.30 -12.02 -5.29
CA LEU A 179 4.52 -13.17 -4.83
C LEU A 179 4.08 -14.12 -5.97
N LEU A 180 4.01 -13.63 -7.22
CA LEU A 180 3.54 -14.39 -8.39
C LEU A 180 4.10 -15.82 -8.43
N GLY A 181 5.41 -15.96 -8.37
CA GLY A 181 6.02 -17.28 -8.54
C GLY A 181 5.67 -18.24 -7.40
N GLY A 182 5.33 -17.75 -6.21
CA GLY A 182 4.91 -18.59 -5.09
C GLY A 182 3.57 -19.24 -5.37
N PHE A 183 2.62 -18.48 -5.93
CA PHE A 183 1.35 -19.03 -6.39
C PHE A 183 1.53 -20.01 -7.55
N LEU A 184 2.38 -19.68 -8.52
CA LEU A 184 2.69 -20.58 -9.64
C LEU A 184 3.36 -21.87 -9.18
N GLU A 185 4.24 -21.81 -8.18
CA GLU A 185 4.90 -22.96 -7.58
C GLU A 185 3.88 -23.88 -6.89
N VAL A 186 2.97 -23.34 -6.08
CA VAL A 186 1.92 -24.14 -5.43
C VAL A 186 1.01 -24.81 -6.46
N ALA A 187 0.54 -24.06 -7.46
CA ALA A 187 -0.31 -24.61 -8.51
C ALA A 187 0.42 -25.71 -9.30
N HIS A 188 1.71 -25.52 -9.58
CA HIS A 188 2.53 -26.51 -10.27
C HIS A 188 2.73 -27.80 -9.45
N ARG A 189 3.06 -27.69 -8.16
CA ARG A 189 3.30 -28.84 -7.26
C ARG A 189 2.06 -29.70 -7.06
N THR A 190 0.89 -29.05 -7.01
CA THR A 190 -0.35 -29.72 -6.59
C THR A 190 -1.26 -30.09 -7.76
N HIS A 191 -1.14 -29.41 -8.90
CA HIS A 191 -2.10 -29.47 -10.00
C HIS A 191 -3.54 -29.15 -9.57
N LEU A 192 -3.71 -28.39 -8.49
CA LEU A 192 -5.01 -27.97 -7.96
C LEU A 192 -5.24 -26.47 -8.21
N PRO A 193 -6.50 -26.03 -8.36
CA PRO A 193 -6.83 -24.61 -8.27
C PRO A 193 -6.56 -24.07 -6.87
N LEU A 194 -6.35 -22.76 -6.78
CA LEU A 194 -5.95 -22.07 -5.57
C LEU A 194 -7.14 -21.43 -4.87
N ARG A 195 -7.22 -21.65 -3.56
CA ARG A 195 -7.96 -20.83 -2.60
C ARG A 195 -6.95 -19.93 -1.90
N ILE A 196 -7.06 -18.61 -2.06
CA ILE A 196 -6.09 -17.67 -1.48
C ILE A 196 -6.69 -16.87 -0.33
N LEU A 197 -5.93 -16.77 0.76
CA LEU A 197 -6.30 -16.11 2.01
C LEU A 197 -5.25 -15.05 2.34
N GLU A 198 -5.55 -13.76 2.12
CA GLU A 198 -4.63 -12.67 2.46
C GLU A 198 -4.88 -12.15 3.88
N ILE A 199 -3.86 -12.17 4.73
CA ILE A 199 -3.91 -11.51 6.04
C ILE A 199 -3.19 -10.16 5.97
N GLY A 200 -3.77 -9.13 6.59
CA GLY A 200 -3.28 -7.76 6.47
C GLY A 200 -3.49 -7.20 5.06
N ALA A 201 -4.64 -7.52 4.45
CA ALA A 201 -4.90 -7.25 3.04
C ALA A 201 -5.10 -5.77 2.72
N SER A 202 -5.28 -4.89 3.71
CA SER A 202 -5.65 -3.47 3.54
C SER A 202 -6.85 -3.30 2.61
N ALA A 203 -6.65 -2.94 1.33
CA ALA A 203 -7.73 -2.84 0.33
C ALA A 203 -7.89 -4.06 -0.58
N GLY A 204 -7.17 -5.14 -0.30
CA GLY A 204 -7.25 -6.42 -1.02
C GLY A 204 -6.78 -6.35 -2.47
N LEU A 205 -5.93 -5.37 -2.84
CA LEU A 205 -5.50 -5.22 -4.23
C LEU A 205 -4.62 -6.39 -4.68
N ASN A 206 -3.85 -7.01 -3.78
CA ASN A 206 -3.04 -8.18 -4.11
C ASN A 206 -3.83 -9.49 -4.24
N LEU A 207 -5.09 -9.57 -3.75
CA LEU A 207 -6.00 -10.70 -4.00
C LEU A 207 -6.32 -10.89 -5.50
N ARG A 208 -6.03 -9.89 -6.32
CA ARG A 208 -6.31 -9.86 -7.76
C ARG A 208 -5.06 -10.07 -8.60
N TRP A 209 -3.99 -10.62 -8.01
CA TRP A 209 -2.73 -10.89 -8.70
C TRP A 209 -2.93 -11.68 -10.00
N ASP A 210 -3.94 -12.56 -10.08
CA ASP A 210 -4.25 -13.36 -11.27
C ASP A 210 -4.94 -12.55 -12.40
N ARG A 211 -5.29 -11.29 -12.14
CA ARG A 211 -5.90 -10.35 -13.10
C ARG A 211 -4.92 -9.29 -13.59
N TYR A 212 -3.66 -9.37 -13.18
CA TYR A 212 -2.62 -8.46 -13.62
C TYR A 212 -1.77 -9.07 -14.72
N ARG A 213 -0.95 -8.23 -15.38
CA ARG A 213 0.00 -8.63 -16.40
C ARG A 213 1.42 -8.58 -15.87
N TYR A 214 2.17 -9.64 -16.09
CA TYR A 214 3.58 -9.76 -15.70
C TYR A 214 4.41 -10.05 -16.94
N GLU A 215 5.47 -9.29 -17.15
CA GLU A 215 6.31 -9.38 -18.34
C GLU A 215 7.79 -9.39 -17.93
N SER A 216 8.57 -10.20 -18.62
CA SER A 216 10.01 -10.32 -18.43
C SER A 216 10.68 -10.62 -19.77
N SER A 217 12.01 -10.62 -19.79
CA SER A 217 12.78 -11.06 -20.96
C SER A 217 12.56 -12.52 -21.34
N GLU A 218 12.06 -13.35 -20.42
CA GLU A 218 11.90 -14.80 -20.61
C GLU A 218 10.45 -15.22 -20.92
N GLY A 219 9.51 -14.27 -20.87
CA GLY A 219 8.10 -14.54 -21.14
C GLY A 219 7.17 -13.58 -20.42
N ALA A 220 5.89 -13.90 -20.49
CA ALA A 220 4.84 -13.14 -19.84
C ALA A 220 3.77 -14.06 -19.25
N TRP A 221 3.09 -13.58 -18.22
CA TRP A 221 2.01 -14.30 -17.54
C TRP A 221 0.86 -13.34 -17.20
N GLY A 222 -0.36 -13.87 -17.13
CA GLY A 222 -1.55 -13.12 -16.72
C GLY A 222 -2.25 -12.38 -17.86
N ASP A 223 -3.22 -11.55 -17.50
CA ASP A 223 -4.18 -10.94 -18.43
C ASP A 223 -3.52 -9.91 -19.36
N GLU A 224 -3.54 -10.16 -20.68
CA GLU A 224 -2.98 -9.27 -21.69
C GLU A 224 -3.64 -7.89 -21.75
N THR A 225 -4.90 -7.80 -21.30
CA THR A 225 -5.72 -6.60 -21.33
C THR A 225 -5.62 -5.75 -20.06
N SER A 226 -4.98 -6.27 -19.01
CA SER A 226 -4.81 -5.55 -17.74
C SER A 226 -3.98 -4.27 -17.93
N GLU A 227 -4.46 -3.17 -17.35
CA GLU A 227 -3.72 -1.92 -17.20
C GLU A 227 -2.63 -2.01 -16.11
N VAL A 228 -2.78 -2.93 -15.15
CA VAL A 228 -1.72 -3.25 -14.17
C VAL A 228 -0.71 -4.15 -14.85
N ARG A 229 0.43 -3.58 -15.24
CA ARG A 229 1.50 -4.28 -15.97
C ARG A 229 2.84 -4.15 -15.26
N PHE A 230 3.44 -5.29 -14.92
CA PHE A 230 4.77 -5.38 -14.31
C PHE A 230 5.81 -5.76 -15.37
N VAL A 231 6.40 -4.76 -16.04
CA VAL A 231 7.32 -4.96 -17.18
C VAL A 231 8.80 -4.96 -16.77
N HIS A 232 9.13 -4.31 -15.65
CA HIS A 232 10.52 -4.14 -15.18
C HIS A 232 10.71 -4.60 -13.73
N SER A 233 9.80 -5.44 -13.24
CA SER A 233 9.84 -5.91 -11.85
C SER A 233 10.85 -7.05 -11.65
N PHE A 234 11.23 -7.77 -12.71
CA PHE A 234 12.03 -9.00 -12.63
C PHE A 234 13.47 -8.78 -13.08
N GLU A 235 14.41 -9.10 -12.20
CA GLU A 235 15.81 -9.37 -12.55
C GLU A 235 16.01 -10.84 -12.91
N ILE A 236 15.35 -11.74 -12.17
CA ILE A 236 15.22 -13.17 -12.50
C ILE A 236 13.74 -13.53 -12.32
N PRO A 237 13.00 -13.80 -13.42
CA PRO A 237 11.57 -14.08 -13.34
C PRO A 237 11.30 -15.49 -12.77
N PRO A 238 10.10 -15.72 -12.19
CA PRO A 238 9.65 -17.10 -11.95
C PRO A 238 9.37 -17.83 -13.27
N ALA A 239 9.12 -19.14 -13.20
CA ALA A 239 8.69 -19.93 -14.35
C ALA A 239 7.31 -19.49 -14.90
N MET A 240 7.31 -18.47 -15.76
CA MET A 240 6.11 -17.83 -16.34
C MET A 240 5.35 -18.70 -17.35
N ASN A 241 5.88 -19.89 -17.69
CA ASN A 241 5.19 -20.89 -18.51
C ASN A 241 4.19 -21.75 -17.72
N ARG A 242 4.11 -21.59 -16.39
CA ARG A 242 3.19 -22.31 -15.52
C ARG A 242 1.79 -21.69 -15.54
N SER A 243 0.78 -22.49 -15.18
CA SER A 243 -0.60 -22.03 -15.06
C SER A 243 -1.08 -22.09 -13.61
N ALA A 244 -2.00 -21.19 -13.27
CA ALA A 244 -2.68 -21.18 -11.98
C ALA A 244 -4.12 -20.68 -12.20
N ALA A 245 -5.06 -21.23 -11.44
CA ALA A 245 -6.44 -20.80 -11.42
C ALA A 245 -6.86 -20.50 -9.99
N VAL A 246 -7.43 -19.32 -9.72
CA VAL A 246 -7.89 -18.93 -8.38
C VAL A 246 -9.41 -19.06 -8.33
N VAL A 247 -9.89 -19.98 -7.48
CA VAL A 247 -11.32 -20.30 -7.34
C VAL A 247 -11.98 -19.60 -6.15
N GLU A 248 -11.20 -19.19 -5.15
CA GLU A 248 -11.69 -18.44 -3.99
C GLU A 248 -10.64 -17.43 -3.54
N ARG A 249 -11.09 -16.23 -3.16
CA ARG A 249 -10.28 -15.13 -2.64
C ARG A 249 -10.97 -14.62 -1.38
N LYS A 250 -10.24 -14.57 -0.28
CA LYS A 250 -10.69 -13.91 0.94
C LYS A 250 -9.53 -13.16 1.55
N GLY A 251 -9.82 -12.05 2.22
CA GLY A 251 -8.81 -11.35 2.98
C GLY A 251 -9.40 -10.67 4.20
N CYS A 252 -8.53 -10.38 5.16
CA CYS A 252 -8.88 -9.63 6.35
C CYS A 252 -7.87 -8.52 6.62
N ASP A 253 -8.33 -7.48 7.29
CA ASP A 253 -7.51 -6.41 7.83
C ASP A 253 -8.21 -5.84 9.08
N LEU A 254 -7.48 -5.18 9.99
CA LEU A 254 -8.10 -4.50 11.12
C LEU A 254 -8.83 -3.23 10.71
N GLN A 255 -8.34 -2.56 9.66
CA GLN A 255 -8.89 -1.30 9.13
C GLN A 255 -8.94 -1.38 7.60
N PRO A 256 -9.79 -2.25 7.02
CA PRO A 256 -9.84 -2.43 5.59
C PRO A 256 -10.27 -1.13 4.90
N VAL A 257 -9.67 -0.88 3.73
CA VAL A 257 -9.98 0.27 2.89
C VAL A 257 -10.79 -0.21 1.69
N ASP A 258 -11.93 0.42 1.40
CA ASP A 258 -12.66 0.14 0.16
C ASP A 258 -12.01 0.90 -1.01
N PRO A 259 -11.30 0.20 -1.93
CA PRO A 259 -10.61 0.86 -3.04
C PRO A 259 -11.57 1.46 -4.07
N THR A 260 -12.84 1.05 -4.09
CA THR A 260 -13.87 1.52 -5.03
C THR A 260 -14.56 2.80 -4.56
N SER A 261 -14.41 3.13 -3.27
CA SER A 261 -14.91 4.38 -2.70
C SER A 261 -13.99 5.56 -3.03
N VAL A 262 -14.56 6.77 -3.15
CA VAL A 262 -13.79 8.00 -3.37
C VAL A 262 -12.77 8.22 -2.24
N GLU A 263 -13.20 8.02 -0.99
CA GLU A 263 -12.36 8.23 0.20
C GLU A 263 -11.26 7.17 0.33
N GLY A 264 -11.56 5.90 0.04
CA GLY A 264 -10.56 4.84 0.08
C GLY A 264 -9.54 4.98 -1.04
N ALA A 265 -9.97 5.31 -2.25
CA ALA A 265 -9.08 5.58 -3.37
C ALA A 265 -8.17 6.79 -3.09
N LEU A 266 -8.70 7.87 -2.50
CA LEU A 266 -7.90 9.02 -2.04
C LEU A 266 -6.88 8.61 -0.96
N THR A 267 -7.32 7.80 0.00
CA THR A 267 -6.44 7.29 1.07
C THR A 267 -5.29 6.49 0.50
N LEU A 268 -5.56 5.51 -0.38
CA LEU A 268 -4.53 4.69 -1.02
C LEU A 268 -3.52 5.54 -1.82
N ARG A 269 -4.01 6.51 -2.61
CA ARG A 269 -3.12 7.42 -3.37
C ARG A 269 -2.23 8.26 -2.48
N SER A 270 -2.76 8.72 -1.34
CA SER A 270 -2.00 9.57 -0.42
C SER A 270 -0.78 8.88 0.19
N PHE A 271 -0.81 7.54 0.31
CA PHE A 271 0.31 6.74 0.82
C PHE A 271 1.33 6.32 -0.25
N ILE A 272 1.10 6.65 -1.53
CA ILE A 272 2.14 6.58 -2.56
C ILE A 272 2.91 7.90 -2.58
N TRP A 273 4.24 7.82 -2.71
CA TRP A 273 5.08 9.02 -2.77
C TRP A 273 4.78 9.82 -4.04
N ALA A 274 4.64 11.14 -3.89
CA ALA A 274 4.11 12.01 -4.93
C ALA A 274 4.94 12.03 -6.23
N ASP A 275 6.23 11.68 -6.16
CA ASP A 275 7.15 11.59 -7.30
C ASP A 275 7.26 10.17 -7.91
N GLN A 276 6.49 9.19 -7.41
CA GLN A 276 6.48 7.82 -7.91
C GLN A 276 5.28 7.54 -8.80
N LEU A 277 5.22 8.26 -9.93
CA LEU A 277 4.11 8.22 -10.89
C LEU A 277 3.81 6.82 -11.43
N GLY A 278 4.83 5.97 -11.60
CA GLY A 278 4.63 4.58 -12.01
C GLY A 278 3.85 3.75 -10.98
N ARG A 279 4.11 3.95 -9.68
CA ARG A 279 3.35 3.29 -8.60
C ARG A 279 1.93 3.83 -8.50
N LEU A 280 1.74 5.13 -8.70
CA LEU A 280 0.40 5.73 -8.78
C LEU A 280 -0.41 5.13 -9.94
N ALA A 281 0.19 4.99 -11.12
CA ALA A 281 -0.47 4.37 -12.27
C ALA A 281 -0.83 2.90 -12.02
N LEU A 282 0.04 2.13 -11.38
CA LEU A 282 -0.27 0.75 -10.98
C LEU A 282 -1.42 0.69 -9.97
N LEU A 283 -1.44 1.58 -8.98
CA LEU A 283 -2.54 1.70 -8.03
C LEU A 283 -3.86 2.05 -8.73
N ASP A 284 -3.85 3.02 -9.64
CA ASP A 284 -5.04 3.42 -10.39
C ASP A 284 -5.59 2.27 -11.24
N GLY A 285 -4.74 1.53 -11.94
CA GLY A 285 -5.14 0.32 -12.66
C GLY A 285 -5.70 -0.75 -11.72
N ALA A 286 -5.08 -0.95 -10.56
CA ALA A 286 -5.56 -1.95 -9.59
C ALA A 286 -6.91 -1.58 -8.98
N ILE A 287 -7.20 -0.29 -8.79
CA ILE A 287 -8.51 0.21 -8.37
C ILE A 287 -9.57 -0.07 -9.45
N GLN A 288 -9.23 0.08 -10.73
CA GLN A 288 -10.14 -0.28 -11.82
C GLN A 288 -10.44 -1.79 -11.82
N VAL A 289 -9.40 -2.63 -11.74
CA VAL A 289 -9.56 -4.09 -11.64
C VAL A 289 -10.38 -4.47 -10.38
N ALA A 290 -10.21 -3.74 -9.27
CA ALA A 290 -11.01 -3.94 -8.07
C ALA A 290 -12.48 -3.58 -8.23
N SER A 291 -12.80 -2.64 -9.11
CA SER A 291 -14.18 -2.27 -9.47
C SER A 291 -14.84 -3.35 -10.32
N ASP A 292 -14.08 -4.00 -11.21
CA ASP A 292 -14.59 -5.09 -12.08
C ASP A 292 -14.73 -6.43 -11.33
N LEU A 293 -13.87 -6.66 -10.34
CA LEU A 293 -13.94 -7.83 -9.45
C LEU A 293 -14.02 -7.37 -7.99
N PRO A 294 -15.20 -6.99 -7.47
CA PRO A 294 -15.35 -6.62 -6.07
C PRO A 294 -15.03 -7.78 -5.13
N ILE A 295 -14.22 -7.51 -4.11
CA ILE A 295 -13.85 -8.45 -3.04
C ILE A 295 -13.95 -7.67 -1.74
N GLU A 296 -14.76 -8.17 -0.81
CA GLU A 296 -14.86 -7.61 0.53
C GLU A 296 -13.67 -8.10 1.37
N VAL A 297 -12.90 -7.16 1.91
CA VAL A 297 -11.89 -7.43 2.93
C VAL A 297 -12.56 -7.29 4.28
N GLU A 298 -12.57 -8.35 5.06
CA GLU A 298 -13.26 -8.38 6.34
C GLU A 298 -12.48 -7.59 7.40
N ALA A 299 -13.19 -6.77 8.18
CA ALA A 299 -12.65 -6.10 9.35
C ALA A 299 -12.50 -7.12 10.50
N LEU A 300 -11.41 -7.88 10.49
CA LEU A 300 -11.19 -9.00 11.41
C LEU A 300 -9.70 -9.19 11.71
N ASP A 301 -9.39 -9.58 12.94
CA ASP A 301 -8.05 -9.99 13.33
C ASP A 301 -7.58 -11.19 12.50
N ALA A 302 -6.30 -11.18 12.12
CA ALA A 302 -5.74 -12.19 11.23
C ALA A 302 -5.78 -13.61 11.83
N ALA A 303 -5.57 -13.75 13.14
CA ALA A 303 -5.62 -15.07 13.78
C ALA A 303 -7.07 -15.59 13.88
N ASP A 304 -8.03 -14.72 14.21
CA ASP A 304 -9.45 -15.06 14.20
C ASP A 304 -9.92 -15.48 12.80
N PHE A 305 -9.51 -14.73 11.78
CA PHE A 305 -9.79 -15.03 10.39
C PHE A 305 -9.24 -16.40 9.97
N LEU A 306 -7.96 -16.67 10.22
CA LEU A 306 -7.37 -17.97 9.86
C LEU A 306 -7.95 -19.13 10.66
N GLN A 307 -8.24 -18.95 11.95
CA GLN A 307 -8.90 -19.99 12.75
C GLN A 307 -10.25 -20.38 12.14
N ARG A 308 -11.03 -19.40 11.67
CA ARG A 308 -12.31 -19.64 10.99
C ARG A 308 -12.11 -20.27 9.61
N GLU A 309 -11.29 -19.67 8.76
CA GLU A 309 -11.12 -20.08 7.37
C GLU A 309 -10.38 -21.41 7.19
N LEU A 310 -9.62 -21.85 8.20
CA LEU A 310 -8.87 -23.11 8.21
C LEU A 310 -9.48 -24.18 9.13
N ALA A 311 -10.68 -23.94 9.67
CA ALA A 311 -11.39 -24.90 10.52
C ALA A 311 -11.72 -26.20 9.76
N THR A 312 -12.05 -26.09 8.47
CA THR A 312 -12.40 -27.22 7.60
C THR A 312 -11.47 -27.28 6.39
N ARG A 313 -11.13 -28.50 5.95
CA ARG A 313 -10.40 -28.70 4.70
C ARG A 313 -11.26 -28.32 3.49
N ALA A 314 -10.64 -27.69 2.51
CA ALA A 314 -11.24 -27.47 1.20
C ALA A 314 -10.74 -28.56 0.24
N GLU A 315 -11.54 -29.60 0.03
CA GLU A 315 -11.17 -30.70 -0.86
C GLU A 315 -11.12 -30.25 -2.32
N GLY A 316 -10.12 -30.75 -3.06
CA GLY A 316 -9.91 -30.44 -4.47
C GLY A 316 -9.25 -29.08 -4.75
N VAL A 317 -8.79 -28.35 -3.73
CA VAL A 317 -8.12 -27.04 -3.89
C VAL A 317 -6.87 -26.96 -3.00
N ALA A 318 -5.85 -26.22 -3.46
CA ALA A 318 -4.71 -25.87 -2.62
C ALA A 318 -4.99 -24.53 -1.91
N THR A 319 -5.01 -24.53 -0.58
CA THR A 319 -5.18 -23.31 0.21
C THR A 319 -3.83 -22.62 0.41
N VAL A 320 -3.72 -21.36 0.04
CA VAL A 320 -2.53 -20.53 0.23
C VAL A 320 -2.89 -19.38 1.15
N VAL A 321 -2.40 -19.44 2.39
CA VAL A 321 -2.37 -18.28 3.29
C VAL A 321 -1.20 -17.41 2.88
N TYR A 322 -1.41 -16.12 2.66
CA TYR A 322 -0.32 -15.23 2.27
C TYR A 322 -0.41 -13.84 2.88
N HIS A 323 0.74 -13.17 2.93
CA HIS A 323 0.86 -11.78 3.34
C HIS A 323 2.15 -11.15 2.81
N SER A 324 2.20 -9.82 2.89
CA SER A 324 3.38 -9.06 2.50
C SER A 324 3.65 -7.89 3.43
N VAL A 325 4.81 -7.89 4.09
CA VAL A 325 5.24 -6.86 5.05
C VAL A 325 4.17 -6.61 6.12
N PHE A 326 3.71 -7.70 6.72
CA PHE A 326 2.60 -7.73 7.66
C PHE A 326 3.07 -8.01 9.08
N MET A 327 4.06 -8.91 9.24
CA MET A 327 4.42 -9.47 10.55
C MET A 327 4.93 -8.43 11.54
N GLN A 328 5.41 -7.28 11.08
CA GLN A 328 5.83 -6.16 11.92
C GLN A 328 4.67 -5.48 12.69
N TYR A 329 3.42 -5.71 12.28
CA TYR A 329 2.23 -5.15 12.93
C TYR A 329 1.60 -6.11 13.94
N VAL A 330 2.11 -7.34 14.02
CA VAL A 330 1.57 -8.39 14.86
C VAL A 330 2.45 -8.51 16.11
N ASP A 331 1.81 -8.53 17.27
CA ASP A 331 2.51 -8.75 18.53
C ASP A 331 2.84 -10.25 18.74
N GLU A 332 3.60 -10.55 19.78
CA GLU A 332 4.07 -11.90 20.06
C GLU A 332 2.91 -12.90 20.21
N ALA A 333 1.85 -12.52 20.91
CA ALA A 333 0.66 -13.35 21.06
C ALA A 333 -0.05 -13.60 19.72
N GLY A 334 -0.15 -12.56 18.86
CA GLY A 334 -0.69 -12.69 17.52
C GLY A 334 0.14 -13.63 16.65
N HIS A 335 1.48 -13.55 16.70
CA HIS A 335 2.37 -14.47 15.98
C HIS A 335 2.13 -15.91 16.38
N GLU A 336 2.09 -16.21 17.68
CA GLU A 336 1.83 -17.55 18.19
C GLU A 336 0.48 -18.10 17.69
N ARG A 337 -0.57 -17.27 17.70
CA ARG A 337 -1.90 -17.68 17.24
C ARG A 337 -1.95 -17.94 15.74
N LEU A 338 -1.29 -17.11 14.93
CA LEU A 338 -1.20 -17.31 13.47
C LEU A 338 -0.48 -18.62 13.14
N GLU A 339 0.68 -18.85 13.75
CA GLU A 339 1.46 -20.08 13.56
C GLU A 339 0.68 -21.31 14.01
N ALA A 340 -0.01 -21.24 15.16
CA ALA A 340 -0.85 -22.34 15.64
C ALA A 340 -2.00 -22.66 14.68
N ALA A 341 -2.67 -21.65 14.11
CA ALA A 341 -3.76 -21.84 13.14
C ALA A 341 -3.26 -22.53 11.87
N ILE A 342 -2.14 -22.05 11.30
CA ILE A 342 -1.53 -22.59 10.09
C ILE A 342 -1.00 -24.01 10.33
N ALA A 343 -0.26 -24.24 11.42
CA ALA A 343 0.28 -25.54 11.79
C ALA A 343 -0.84 -26.57 12.03
N GLY A 344 -1.91 -26.19 12.72
CA GLY A 344 -3.07 -27.05 12.94
C GLY A 344 -3.75 -27.42 11.61
N ALA A 345 -3.91 -26.48 10.69
CA ALA A 345 -4.46 -26.75 9.37
C ALA A 345 -3.59 -27.73 8.56
N ARG A 346 -2.27 -27.56 8.62
CA ARG A 346 -1.29 -28.43 7.94
C ARG A 346 -1.28 -29.85 8.48
N GLN A 347 -1.45 -30.04 9.80
CA GLN A 347 -1.61 -31.38 10.39
C GLN A 347 -2.84 -32.12 9.86
N ARG A 348 -3.89 -31.37 9.49
CA ARG A 348 -5.10 -31.95 8.90
C ARG A 348 -5.00 -32.10 7.38
N ALA A 349 -4.08 -31.43 6.71
CA ALA A 349 -4.01 -31.36 5.25
C ALA A 349 -3.84 -32.74 4.58
N SER A 350 -4.26 -32.83 3.32
CA SER A 350 -4.10 -34.02 2.48
C SER A 350 -3.51 -33.63 1.13
N PRO A 351 -3.06 -34.59 0.30
CA PRO A 351 -2.63 -34.29 -1.08
C PRO A 351 -3.72 -33.62 -1.94
N HIS A 352 -5.00 -33.79 -1.60
CA HIS A 352 -6.13 -33.18 -2.32
C HIS A 352 -6.65 -31.90 -1.65
N ALA A 353 -6.14 -31.54 -0.48
CA ALA A 353 -6.48 -30.33 0.24
C ALA A 353 -5.25 -29.78 0.99
N PRO A 354 -4.15 -29.44 0.28
CA PRO A 354 -2.93 -28.96 0.92
C PRO A 354 -3.08 -27.52 1.42
N VAL A 355 -2.29 -27.16 2.43
CA VAL A 355 -2.22 -25.80 2.99
C VAL A 355 -0.78 -25.31 2.96
N TYR A 356 -0.59 -24.15 2.33
CA TYR A 356 0.70 -23.48 2.19
C TYR A 356 0.66 -22.09 2.80
N HIS A 357 1.82 -21.61 3.25
CA HIS A 357 2.03 -20.27 3.76
C HIS A 357 3.07 -19.52 2.92
N LEU A 358 2.60 -18.58 2.09
CA LEU A 358 3.44 -17.77 1.21
C LEU A 358 3.66 -16.38 1.82
N ARG A 359 4.91 -15.98 2.06
CA ARG A 359 5.22 -14.70 2.71
C ARG A 359 6.27 -13.91 1.96
N LEU A 360 6.06 -12.59 1.90
CA LEU A 360 7.06 -11.59 1.52
C LEU A 360 7.38 -10.72 2.73
N GLU A 361 8.51 -10.96 3.38
CA GLU A 361 8.90 -10.27 4.62
C GLU A 361 10.37 -9.82 4.59
N PRO A 362 10.79 -8.83 5.39
CA PRO A 362 12.19 -8.43 5.49
C PRO A 362 13.11 -9.63 5.76
N GLY A 363 14.22 -9.74 5.02
CA GLY A 363 15.15 -10.85 5.17
C GLY A 363 15.95 -10.79 6.47
N ALA A 364 16.29 -11.96 7.04
CA ALA A 364 17.00 -12.04 8.31
C ALA A 364 18.47 -11.57 8.24
N ARG A 365 19.05 -11.50 7.03
CA ARG A 365 20.49 -11.25 6.82
C ARG A 365 20.83 -9.87 6.27
N THR A 366 19.88 -9.20 5.61
CA THR A 366 20.10 -7.88 4.98
C THR A 366 18.81 -7.08 5.02
N GLU A 367 18.81 -5.93 5.71
CA GLU A 367 17.62 -5.06 5.83
C GLU A 367 17.10 -4.55 4.48
N ALA A 368 17.93 -4.54 3.43
CA ALA A 368 17.60 -3.97 2.12
C ALA A 368 16.79 -4.89 1.19
N ARG A 369 16.73 -6.21 1.45
CA ARG A 369 15.98 -7.17 0.60
C ARG A 369 14.94 -7.94 1.40
N PHE A 370 13.80 -8.14 0.75
CA PHE A 370 12.69 -8.92 1.24
C PHE A 370 12.78 -10.34 0.69
N GLU A 371 12.49 -11.33 1.52
CA GLU A 371 12.48 -12.74 1.16
C GLU A 371 11.07 -13.18 0.76
N VAL A 372 10.95 -13.85 -0.38
CA VAL A 372 9.74 -14.59 -0.78
C VAL A 372 9.92 -16.02 -0.30
N ARG A 373 9.12 -16.45 0.66
CA ARG A 373 9.18 -17.82 1.22
C ARG A 373 7.85 -18.54 1.08
N LEU A 374 7.91 -19.80 0.69
CA LEU A 374 6.78 -20.72 0.73
C LEU A 374 7.07 -21.73 1.83
N ASP A 375 6.31 -21.67 2.90
CA ASP A 375 6.60 -22.39 4.14
C ASP A 375 8.05 -22.10 4.57
N ASP A 376 8.86 -23.10 4.91
CA ASP A 376 10.25 -22.87 5.29
C ASP A 376 11.20 -22.70 4.10
N GLN A 377 10.71 -22.73 2.86
CA GLN A 377 11.54 -22.65 1.67
C GLN A 377 11.70 -21.22 1.18
N LEU A 378 12.95 -20.75 1.05
CA LEU A 378 13.25 -19.50 0.34
C LEU A 378 13.12 -19.72 -1.17
N LEU A 379 12.22 -18.97 -1.81
CA LEU A 379 11.98 -19.06 -3.25
C LEU A 379 12.63 -17.91 -4.03
N GLY A 380 12.82 -16.76 -3.41
CA GLY A 380 13.35 -15.59 -4.08
C GLY A 380 13.54 -14.40 -3.16
N THR A 381 14.00 -13.30 -3.74
CA THR A 381 14.09 -12.00 -3.05
C THR A 381 13.53 -10.88 -3.91
N SER A 382 13.17 -9.76 -3.28
CA SER A 382 12.77 -8.52 -3.97
C SER A 382 13.10 -7.30 -3.13
N LEU A 383 12.92 -6.11 -3.70
CA LEU A 383 12.85 -4.87 -2.95
C LEU A 383 11.43 -4.69 -2.35
N ALA A 384 11.29 -3.77 -1.39
CA ALA A 384 10.07 -3.56 -0.60
C ALA A 384 8.79 -3.37 -1.43
N HIS A 385 8.93 -2.82 -2.64
CA HIS A 385 7.81 -2.51 -3.55
C HIS A 385 7.60 -3.56 -4.65
N GLY A 386 8.20 -4.75 -4.55
CA GLY A 386 8.05 -5.81 -5.55
C GLY A 386 8.77 -5.52 -6.88
N THR A 387 9.85 -4.76 -6.80
CA THR A 387 10.82 -4.54 -7.89
C THR A 387 12.11 -5.32 -7.59
N GLY A 388 12.99 -5.46 -8.59
CA GLY A 388 14.25 -6.20 -8.42
C GLY A 388 14.05 -7.65 -8.01
N VAL A 389 12.93 -8.24 -8.44
CA VAL A 389 12.52 -9.61 -8.09
C VAL A 389 13.53 -10.59 -8.68
N ARG A 390 14.12 -11.40 -7.82
CA ARG A 390 15.07 -12.46 -8.17
C ARG A 390 14.54 -13.79 -7.65
N TRP A 391 14.03 -14.62 -8.53
CA TRP A 391 13.70 -16.01 -8.23
C TRP A 391 14.97 -16.86 -8.16
N LEU A 392 15.01 -17.80 -7.20
CA LEU A 392 16.07 -18.79 -7.12
C LEU A 392 15.71 -19.93 -8.09
N GLU A 393 16.58 -20.21 -9.05
CA GLU A 393 16.37 -21.31 -10.00
C GLU A 393 16.29 -22.65 -9.26
N ASP A 394 15.22 -23.40 -9.59
CA ASP A 394 14.99 -24.82 -9.32
C ASP A 394 15.00 -25.25 -7.83
N SER A 395 13.91 -24.93 -7.12
CA SER A 395 13.56 -25.55 -5.83
C SER A 395 13.13 -27.02 -5.95
N SER A 396 13.18 -27.60 -7.15
CA SER A 396 12.73 -28.95 -7.52
C SER A 396 13.86 -30.00 -7.62
N GLN A 397 15.11 -29.66 -7.29
CA GLN A 397 16.24 -30.62 -7.31
C GLN A 397 16.74 -31.06 -5.92
N GLN A 398 15.88 -31.09 -4.89
CA GLN A 398 16.18 -31.83 -3.64
C GLN A 398 15.09 -32.83 -3.31
#